data_AF-A0A6F7W4H2-F1
#
_entry.id   AF-A0A6F7W4H2-F1
#
_cell.length_a   1.000
_cell.length_b   1.000
_cell.length_c   1.000
_cell.angle_alpha   90.00
_cell.angle_beta   90.00
_cell.angle_gamma   90.00
#
_symmetry.space_group_name_H-M   'P 1'
#
loop_
_entity.id
_entity.type
_entity.pdbx_description
1 polymer ?
#
loop_
_entity_poly.entity_id
_entity_poly.type
_entity_poly.pdbx_seq_one_letter_code
_entity_poly.pdbx_strand_id
1 'polypeptide(L)'
;MSPPEFTLLFITVAVGALLQVSIGFGLGLLAAPVIAIFDPSLTPVVVLLLATGVTTAVLVLEGGHLDLRGAGWALAGRVPGT
;
A
#
# COMPACT_ATOMS: atom_id res chain seq x y z
N MET A 1 -7.75 5.28 20.78
CA MET A 1 -6.78 6.08 20.00
C MET A 1 -6.91 7.52 20.42
N SER A 2 -5.81 8.14 20.83
CA SER A 2 -5.77 9.57 21.14
C SER A 2 -5.70 10.40 19.84
N PRO A 3 -6.15 11.67 19.84
CA PRO A 3 -6.06 12.55 18.67
C PRO A 3 -4.67 12.60 18.00
N PRO A 4 -3.53 12.70 18.73
CA PRO A 4 -2.22 12.76 18.11
C PRO A 4 -1.81 11.44 17.42
N GLU A 5 -2.22 10.29 17.95
CA GLU A 5 -1.96 8.98 17.32
C GLU A 5 -2.66 8.88 15.98
N PHE A 6 -3.90 9.34 15.90
CA PHE A 6 -4.67 9.37 14.67
C PHE A 6 -4.04 10.29 13.63
N THR A 7 -3.62 11.50 14.02
CA THR A 7 -2.93 12.44 13.11
C THR A 7 -1.64 11.85 12.57
N LEU A 8 -0.84 11.19 13.42
CA LEU A 8 0.40 10.56 13.01
C LEU A 8 0.16 9.44 11.99
N LEU A 9 -0.79 8.55 12.27
CA LEU A 9 -1.17 7.48 11.34
C LEU A 9 -1.70 8.02 10.01
N PHE A 10 -2.55 9.05 10.05
CA PHE A 10 -3.07 9.67 8.85
C PHE A 10 -1.95 10.23 7.97
N ILE A 11 -1.01 10.97 8.55
CA ILE A 11 0.13 11.53 7.82
C ILE A 11 1.01 10.42 7.25
N THR A 12 1.33 9.39 8.04
CA THR A 12 2.14 8.26 7.57
C THR A 12 1.47 7.53 6.41
N VAL A 13 0.17 7.25 6.50
CA VAL A 13 -0.59 6.59 5.43
C VAL A 13 -0.64 7.47 4.19
N ALA A 14 -0.87 8.78 4.34
CA ALA A 14 -0.90 9.71 3.22
C ALA A 14 0.45 9.76 2.49
N VAL A 15 1.56 9.90 3.23
CA VAL A 15 2.92 9.88 2.63
C VAL A 15 3.23 8.52 2.03
N GLY A 16 2.89 7.42 2.72
CA GLY A 16 3.06 6.07 2.23
C GLY A 16 2.30 5.82 0.92
N ALA A 17 1.07 6.34 0.80
CA ALA A 17 0.27 6.25 -0.42
C ALA A 17 0.88 7.05 -1.58
N LEU A 18 1.40 8.26 -1.32
CA LEU A 18 2.13 9.03 -2.33
C LEU A 18 3.34 8.26 -2.85
N LEU A 19 4.15 7.71 -1.94
CA LEU A 19 5.28 6.87 -2.30
C LEU A 19 4.83 5.57 -3.01
N GLN A 20 3.70 4.99 -2.65
CA GLN A 20 3.15 3.81 -3.33
C GLN A 20 2.86 4.10 -4.80
N VAL A 21 2.29 5.27 -5.11
CA VAL A 21 2.02 5.69 -6.49
C VAL A 21 3.32 6.05 -7.23
N SER A 22 4.29 6.68 -6.55
CA SER A 22 5.54 7.11 -7.20
C SER A 22 6.54 5.97 -7.46
N ILE A 23 6.70 5.03 -6.52
CA ILE A 23 7.76 4.00 -6.57
C ILE A 23 7.25 2.55 -6.39
N GLY A 24 5.98 2.33 -6.06
CA GLY A 24 5.35 1.01 -6.07
C GLY A 24 5.34 0.23 -4.74
N PHE A 25 5.94 0.72 -3.66
CA PHE A 25 5.98 0.01 -2.35
C PHE A 25 5.93 0.91 -1.10
N GLY A 26 5.52 2.17 -1.25
CA GLY A 26 5.56 3.18 -0.19
C GLY A 26 4.74 2.87 1.08
N LEU A 27 3.57 2.24 0.95
CA LEU A 27 2.73 1.90 2.12
C LEU A 27 3.37 0.80 2.97
N GLY A 28 4.00 -0.19 2.32
CA GLY A 28 4.77 -1.23 3.03
C GLY A 28 6.02 -0.68 3.70
N LEU A 29 6.66 0.33 3.11
CA LEU A 29 7.87 0.95 3.66
C LEU A 29 7.59 1.85 4.87
N LEU A 30 6.56 2.69 4.80
CA LEU A 30 6.28 3.70 5.83
C LEU A 30 5.10 3.36 6.74
N ALA A 31 3.94 3.00 6.18
CA ALA A 31 2.75 2.79 6.99
C ALA A 31 2.83 1.52 7.83
N ALA A 32 3.44 0.46 7.30
CA ALA A 32 3.57 -0.81 8.02
C ALA A 32 4.31 -0.72 9.37
N PRO A 33 5.53 -0.15 9.47
CA PRO A 33 6.22 -0.05 10.76
C PRO A 33 5.49 0.85 11.75
N VAL A 34 4.85 1.92 11.28
CA VAL A 34 4.11 2.83 12.17
C VAL A 34 2.84 2.19 12.71
N ILE A 35 2.07 1.49 11.88
CA ILE A 35 0.90 0.72 12.34
C ILE A 35 1.34 -0.37 13.32
N ALA A 36 2.49 -1.03 13.07
CA ALA A 36 3.00 -2.09 13.93
C ALA A 36 3.39 -1.63 15.33
N ILE A 37 3.74 -0.35 15.51
CA ILE A 37 3.99 0.24 16.84
C ILE A 37 2.69 0.32 17.66
N PHE A 38 1.55 0.53 17.02
CA PHE A 38 0.25 0.63 17.70
C PHE A 38 -0.41 -0.73 17.86
N ASP A 39 -0.53 -1.48 16.77
CA ASP A 39 -1.10 -2.82 16.76
C ASP A 39 -0.48 -3.66 15.62
N PRO A 40 0.49 -4.54 15.93
CA PRO A 40 1.17 -5.35 14.92
C PRO A 40 0.25 -6.39 14.26
N SER A 41 -0.89 -6.74 14.88
CA SER A 41 -1.84 -7.70 14.29
C SER A 41 -2.63 -7.08 13.13
N LEU A 42 -2.82 -5.76 13.16
CA LEU A 42 -3.54 -5.02 12.12
C LEU A 42 -2.65 -4.69 10.91
N THR A 43 -1.34 -4.60 11.11
CA THR A 43 -0.36 -4.20 10.09
C THR A 43 -0.53 -4.92 8.75
N PRO A 44 -0.47 -6.27 8.67
CA PRO A 44 -0.55 -6.95 7.38
C PRO A 44 -1.88 -6.71 6.67
N VAL A 45 -2.99 -6.74 7.39
CA VAL A 45 -4.34 -6.57 6.82
C VAL A 45 -4.56 -5.14 6.33
N VAL A 46 -4.25 -4.15 7.17
CA VAL A 46 -4.47 -2.73 6.85
C VAL A 46 -3.58 -2.28 5.71
N VAL A 47 -2.29 -2.65 5.74
CA VAL A 47 -1.34 -2.26 4.68
C VAL A 47 -1.73 -2.91 3.35
N LEU A 48 -2.15 -4.17 3.35
CA LEU A 48 -2.61 -4.85 2.14
C LEU A 48 -3.84 -4.17 1.56
N LEU A 49 -4.86 -3.89 2.39
CA LEU A 49 -6.08 -3.22 1.95
C LEU A 49 -5.80 -1.83 1.39
N LEU A 50 -4.96 -1.03 2.05
CA LEU A 50 -4.59 0.30 1.58
C LEU A 50 -3.76 0.23 0.29
N ALA A 51 -2.77 -0.66 0.22
CA ALA A 51 -1.92 -0.78 -0.96
C ALA A 51 -2.72 -1.24 -2.18
N THR A 52 -3.54 -2.29 -2.02
CA THR A 52 -4.43 -2.75 -3.08
C THR A 52 -5.43 -1.67 -3.45
N GLY A 53 -6.07 -1.00 -2.48
CA GLY A 53 -7.03 0.06 -2.75
C GLY A 53 -6.43 1.23 -3.54
N VAL A 54 -5.26 1.73 -3.14
CA VAL A 54 -4.55 2.80 -3.86
C VAL A 54 -4.15 2.36 -5.25
N THR A 55 -3.56 1.16 -5.41
CA THR A 55 -3.15 0.65 -6.72
C THR A 55 -4.36 0.41 -7.63
N THR A 56 -5.47 -0.12 -7.12
CA THR A 56 -6.72 -0.28 -7.88
C THR A 56 -7.32 1.07 -8.27
N ALA A 57 -7.29 2.07 -7.39
CA ALA A 57 -7.77 3.42 -7.72
C ALA A 57 -6.96 4.02 -8.88
N VAL A 58 -5.62 3.94 -8.83
CA VAL A 58 -4.77 4.38 -9.95
C VAL A 58 -5.05 3.58 -11.21
N LEU A 59 -5.23 2.26 -11.11
CA LEU A 59 -5.60 1.42 -12.25
C LEU A 59 -6.93 1.83 -12.88
N VAL A 60 -7.93 2.22 -12.10
CA VAL A 60 -9.24 2.65 -12.62
C VAL A 60 -9.16 4.06 -13.23
N LEU A 61 -8.41 4.97 -12.60
CA LEU A 61 -8.33 6.37 -13.02
C LEU A 61 -7.36 6.58 -14.21
N GLU A 62 -6.27 5.84 -14.25
CA GLU A 62 -5.15 6.02 -15.20
C GLU A 62 -4.85 4.76 -16.04
N GLY A 63 -5.69 3.72 -15.93
CA GLY A 63 -5.53 2.38 -16.51
C GLY A 63 -5.23 2.28 -18.00
N GLY A 64 -5.58 3.30 -18.79
CA GLY A 64 -5.44 3.27 -20.25
C GLY A 64 -4.00 3.12 -20.77
N HIS A 65 -3.00 3.49 -19.96
CA HIS A 65 -1.57 3.43 -20.34
C HIS A 65 -0.77 2.39 -19.55
N LEU A 66 -1.41 1.63 -18.66
CA LEU A 66 -0.74 0.66 -17.81
C LEU A 66 -0.55 -0.68 -18.55
N ASP A 67 0.66 -1.26 -18.47
CA ASP A 67 0.92 -2.60 -19.00
C ASP A 67 0.36 -3.69 -18.06
N LEU A 68 -0.92 -4.00 -18.25
CA LEU A 68 -1.62 -5.03 -17.48
C LEU A 68 -1.09 -6.44 -17.74
N ARG A 69 -0.51 -6.68 -18.91
CA ARG A 69 0.03 -7.99 -19.26
C ARG A 69 1.36 -8.23 -18.54
N GLY A 70 2.25 -7.24 -18.53
CA GLY A 70 3.46 -7.24 -17.71
C GLY A 70 3.14 -7.39 -16.22
N ALA A 71 2.14 -6.65 -15.71
CA ALA A 71 1.68 -6.79 -14.33
C ALA A 71 1.14 -8.21 -14.02
N GLY A 72 0.38 -8.81 -14.94
CA GLY A 72 -0.11 -10.18 -14.81
C GLY A 72 1.02 -11.21 -14.71
N TRP A 73 2.07 -11.08 -15.53
CA TRP A 73 3.26 -11.93 -15.43
C TRP A 73 4.05 -11.72 -14.14
N ALA A 74 4.15 -10.48 -13.66
CA ALA A 74 4.79 -10.18 -12.38
C ALA A 74 4.02 -10.81 -11.20
N LEU A 75 2.69 -10.82 -11.25
CA LEU A 75 1.85 -11.50 -10.25
C LEU A 75 1.98 -13.03 -10.35
N ALA A 76 1.97 -13.60 -11.56
CA ALA A 76 2.19 -15.03 -11.75
C ALA A 76 3.57 -15.48 -11.22
N GLY A 77 4.59 -14.64 -11.39
CA GLY A 77 5.92 -14.86 -10.83
C GLY A 77 5.97 -14.83 -9.29
N ARG A 78 4.94 -14.34 -8.60
CA ARG A 78 4.85 -14.43 -7.13
C ARG A 78 4.35 -15.78 -6.62
N VAL A 79 3.67 -16.59 -7.45
CA VAL A 79 3.14 -17.91 -7.05
C VAL A 79 4.22 -18.90 -6.55
N PRO A 80 5.42 -18.98 -7.16
CA PRO A 80 6.49 -19.85 -6.65
C PRO A 80 7.25 -19.25 -5.44
N GLY A 81 7.09 -17.95 -5.20
CA GLY A 81 7.81 -17.22 -4.15
C GLY A 81 7.02 -17.10 -2.83
N THR A 82 5.72 -17.35 -2.86
CA THR A 82 4.86 -17.59 -1.68
C THR A 82 4.82 -19.07 -1.34
#